data_AF-A0A378BAN5-F1
#
_entry.id   AF-A0A378BAN5-F1
#
_cell.length_a   1.000
_cell.length_b   1.000
_cell.length_c   1.000
_cell.angle_alpha   90.00
_cell.angle_beta   90.00
_cell.angle_gamma   90.00
#
_symmetry.space_group_name_H-M   'P 1'
#
loop_
_entity.id
_entity.type
_entity.pdbx_description
1 polymer ?
#
loop_
_entity_poly.entity_id
_entity_poly.type
_entity_poly.pdbx_seq_one_letter_code
_entity_poly.pdbx_strand_id
1 'polypeptide(L)'
;MSGSMTREDFDAYLVPCFAPAPFIPVRAAGSRVWDQQGKEYIDMAGGIAVNALGHAHPALAQALQDQLAKLWHIGNGYTNEPVLQLAKTLVQSTFADKVFFCNSGAEANEAALKLARKYAHDKFGGEKSELIAFNHAFHGRTLFTVSVGGQPKYSSDYAPLPQGITHLPYNDIEAVTAAISSRTCAVIVEPIIGEGGVIPADPAFLQALRTLCDRHHATLIFDEVQTGAGRTGHLYAYQHYNVVPDILTSAKGLGAASRSARCWRKRPGRRSSSQALMAPPSAATRWRQPSLTPCWPISMRRCWRALASAMR
;
A
#
# COMPACT_ATOMS: atom_id res chain seq x y z
N MET A 1 28.55 17.16 23.72
CA MET A 1 28.68 16.61 22.35
C MET A 1 28.25 15.15 22.43
N SER A 2 27.04 14.81 21.97
CA SER A 2 26.65 13.40 21.85
C SER A 2 27.46 12.77 20.72
N GLY A 3 28.11 11.63 20.98
CA GLY A 3 28.93 10.93 19.99
C GLY A 3 28.15 10.56 18.73
N SER A 4 28.86 10.35 17.62
CA SER A 4 28.26 9.80 16.40
C SER A 4 27.69 8.41 16.69
N MET A 5 26.46 8.15 16.25
CA MET A 5 25.83 6.82 16.39
C MET A 5 26.64 5.75 15.65
N THR A 6 26.75 4.57 16.24
CA THR A 6 27.49 3.42 15.68
C THR A 6 26.56 2.28 15.28
N ARG A 7 27.10 1.21 14.67
CA ARG A 7 26.29 0.05 14.27
C ARG A 7 25.81 -0.72 15.50
N GLU A 8 26.56 -0.74 16.58
CA GLU A 8 26.22 -1.40 17.83
C GLU A 8 24.99 -0.76 18.50
N ASP A 9 24.78 0.54 18.30
CA ASP A 9 23.58 1.25 18.79
C ASP A 9 22.28 0.64 18.23
N PHE A 10 22.30 0.06 17.03
CA PHE A 10 21.13 -0.64 16.48
C PHE A 10 20.72 -1.82 17.37
N ASP A 11 21.69 -2.61 17.82
CA ASP A 11 21.43 -3.79 18.65
C ASP A 11 21.07 -3.39 20.08
N ALA A 12 21.57 -2.23 20.54
CA ALA A 12 21.27 -1.68 21.86
C ALA A 12 19.85 -1.09 21.97
N TYR A 13 19.34 -0.48 20.89
CA TYR A 13 18.13 0.34 20.95
C TYR A 13 16.95 -0.14 20.11
N LEU A 14 17.15 -0.98 19.08
CA LEU A 14 16.06 -1.45 18.23
C LEU A 14 15.65 -2.89 18.56
N VAL A 15 14.34 -3.16 18.42
CA VAL A 15 13.82 -4.53 18.49
C VAL A 15 14.45 -5.34 17.35
N PRO A 16 15.00 -6.54 17.62
CA PRO A 16 15.83 -7.29 16.67
C PRO A 16 15.01 -8.02 15.59
N CYS A 17 14.14 -7.28 14.88
CA CYS A 17 13.36 -7.78 13.75
C CYS A 17 14.13 -7.76 12.41
N PHE A 18 15.30 -7.10 12.37
CA PHE A 18 16.13 -6.97 11.18
C PHE A 18 17.60 -7.20 11.50
N ALA A 19 18.36 -7.64 10.49
CA ALA A 19 19.81 -7.70 10.50
C ALA A 19 20.37 -6.72 9.45
N PRO A 20 20.53 -5.42 9.77
CA PRO A 20 20.98 -4.41 8.82
C PRO A 20 22.48 -4.58 8.49
N ALA A 21 22.89 -3.93 7.39
CA ALA A 21 24.28 -3.87 6.95
C ALA A 21 25.23 -3.31 8.04
N PRO A 22 26.53 -3.62 7.99
CA PRO A 22 27.50 -3.16 8.99
C PRO A 22 27.89 -1.68 8.85
N PHE A 23 27.42 -0.98 7.81
CA PHE A 23 27.69 0.44 7.56
C PHE A 23 26.42 1.28 7.66
N ILE A 24 26.57 2.57 7.98
CA ILE A 24 25.44 3.49 8.21
C ILE A 24 25.41 4.56 7.11
N PRO A 25 24.43 4.52 6.19
CA PRO A 25 24.19 5.60 5.23
C PRO A 25 23.86 6.94 5.91
N VAL A 26 24.48 8.04 5.48
CA VAL A 26 24.22 9.40 6.02
C VAL A 26 23.90 10.44 4.96
N ARG A 27 24.24 10.18 3.70
CA ARG A 27 23.95 11.09 2.59
C ARG A 27 23.62 10.28 1.35
N ALA A 28 22.71 10.78 0.52
CA ALA A 28 22.40 10.17 -0.77
C ALA A 28 21.92 11.21 -1.78
N ALA A 29 22.16 10.94 -3.06
CA ALA A 29 21.74 11.80 -4.18
C ALA A 29 21.60 10.97 -5.46
N GLY A 30 20.43 11.04 -6.10
CA GLY A 30 20.14 10.19 -7.26
C GLY A 30 20.24 8.71 -6.88
N SER A 31 21.07 7.93 -7.56
CA SER A 31 21.31 6.51 -7.25
C SER A 31 22.65 6.28 -6.54
N ARG A 32 23.17 7.28 -5.81
CA ARG A 32 24.40 7.16 -5.01
C ARG A 32 24.12 7.39 -3.53
N VAL A 33 24.75 6.60 -2.69
CA VAL A 33 24.64 6.65 -1.22
C VAL A 33 26.05 6.69 -0.62
N TRP A 34 26.24 7.46 0.44
CA TRP A 34 27.49 7.56 1.18
C TRP A 34 27.28 7.23 2.66
N ASP A 35 28.17 6.42 3.23
CA ASP A 35 28.16 6.09 4.65
C ASP A 35 28.91 7.12 5.51
N GLN A 36 28.90 6.92 6.84
CA GLN A 36 29.59 7.77 7.82
C GLN A 36 31.10 7.90 7.57
N GLN A 37 31.72 6.90 6.93
CA GLN A 37 33.14 6.90 6.58
C GLN A 37 33.40 7.54 5.20
N GLY A 38 32.34 8.01 4.53
CA GLY A 38 32.41 8.65 3.22
C GLY A 38 32.53 7.67 2.05
N LYS A 39 32.41 6.36 2.30
CA LYS A 39 32.44 5.37 1.21
C LYS A 39 31.16 5.48 0.40
N GLU A 40 31.33 5.49 -0.92
CA GLU A 40 30.24 5.60 -1.88
C GLU A 40 29.73 4.23 -2.33
N TYR A 41 28.42 4.13 -2.53
CA TYR A 41 27.72 2.97 -3.05
C TYR A 41 26.79 3.41 -4.19
N ILE A 42 26.70 2.59 -5.24
CA ILE A 42 25.63 2.69 -6.23
C ILE A 42 24.42 1.94 -5.67
N ASP A 43 23.30 2.65 -5.47
CA ASP A 43 22.07 2.08 -4.92
C ASP A 43 21.21 1.44 -6.02
N MET A 44 21.36 0.13 -6.15
CA MET A 44 20.51 -0.71 -7.00
C MET A 44 19.36 -1.37 -6.21
N ALA A 45 19.29 -1.18 -4.89
CA ALA A 45 18.20 -1.67 -4.05
C ALA A 45 17.00 -0.70 -4.08
N GLY A 46 17.28 0.60 -4.18
CA GLY A 46 16.28 1.67 -4.26
C GLY A 46 15.34 1.68 -3.06
N GLY A 47 15.84 1.33 -1.87
CA GLY A 47 15.01 1.19 -0.67
C GLY A 47 13.92 0.12 -0.79
N ILE A 48 14.22 -1.00 -1.45
CA ILE A 48 13.25 -2.07 -1.77
C ILE A 48 12.16 -1.51 -2.71
N ALA A 49 12.63 -1.02 -3.87
CA ALA A 49 11.79 -0.46 -4.94
C ALA A 49 10.96 0.79 -4.54
N VAL A 50 11.29 1.47 -3.45
CA VAL A 50 10.61 2.69 -2.97
C VAL A 50 11.11 3.95 -3.69
N ASN A 51 12.41 4.13 -3.82
CA ASN A 51 13.04 5.35 -4.31
C ASN A 51 13.03 5.42 -5.84
N ALA A 52 11.84 5.44 -6.45
CA ALA A 52 11.66 5.37 -7.91
C ALA A 52 12.29 6.56 -8.68
N LEU A 53 12.45 7.72 -8.03
CA LEU A 53 13.15 8.90 -8.59
C LEU A 53 14.56 9.10 -7.98
N GLY A 54 15.07 8.10 -7.27
CA GLY A 54 16.32 8.20 -6.50
C GLY A 54 16.19 9.02 -5.22
N HIS A 55 17.32 9.19 -4.55
CA HIS A 55 17.44 9.89 -3.27
C HIS A 55 17.47 11.42 -3.46
N ALA A 56 16.83 12.12 -2.51
CA ALA A 56 16.84 13.58 -2.41
C ALA A 56 16.51 14.32 -3.72
N HIS A 57 15.58 13.76 -4.53
CA HIS A 57 15.23 14.33 -5.82
C HIS A 57 14.72 15.79 -5.65
N PRO A 58 15.31 16.80 -6.31
CA PRO A 58 15.04 18.22 -6.03
C PRO A 58 13.56 18.61 -6.13
N ALA A 59 12.85 18.02 -7.09
CA ALA A 59 11.42 18.24 -7.27
C ALA A 59 10.57 17.75 -6.08
N LEU A 60 10.94 16.62 -5.47
CA LEU A 60 10.25 16.05 -4.31
C LEU A 60 10.61 16.83 -3.05
N ALA A 61 11.90 17.18 -2.88
CA ALA A 61 12.37 17.99 -1.76
C ALA A 61 11.64 19.35 -1.71
N GLN A 62 11.53 20.03 -2.85
CA GLN A 62 10.78 21.29 -2.93
C GLN A 62 9.28 21.10 -2.65
N ALA A 63 8.66 20.05 -3.20
CA ALA A 63 7.24 19.78 -2.97
C ALA A 63 6.93 19.54 -1.49
N LEU A 64 7.84 18.83 -0.80
CA LEU A 64 7.75 18.60 0.63
C LEU A 64 7.88 19.93 1.39
N GLN A 65 8.97 20.68 1.19
CA GLN A 65 9.20 21.96 1.86
C GLN A 65 8.02 22.94 1.70
N ASP A 66 7.48 23.03 0.47
CA ASP A 66 6.33 23.88 0.18
C ASP A 66 5.07 23.50 0.96
N GLN A 67 4.83 22.20 1.16
CA GLN A 67 3.67 21.71 1.88
C GLN A 67 3.87 21.84 3.40
N LEU A 68 5.10 21.60 3.89
CA LEU A 68 5.45 21.77 5.29
C LEU A 68 5.30 23.24 5.74
N ALA A 69 5.54 24.20 4.86
CA ALA A 69 5.29 25.61 5.16
C ALA A 69 3.79 25.97 5.24
N LYS A 70 2.86 25.04 4.96
CA LYS A 70 1.42 25.30 4.86
C LYS A 70 0.59 24.44 5.83
N LEU A 71 0.53 23.13 5.61
CA LEU A 71 -0.36 22.21 6.33
C LEU A 71 0.15 20.77 6.24
N TRP A 72 0.28 20.10 7.38
CA TRP A 72 0.83 18.75 7.46
C TRP A 72 -0.26 17.70 7.67
N HIS A 73 -1.11 17.90 8.69
CA HIS A 73 -2.12 16.94 9.10
C HIS A 73 -3.31 17.63 9.76
N ILE A 74 -4.52 17.18 9.45
CA ILE A 74 -5.77 17.67 10.06
C ILE A 74 -6.83 16.56 10.22
N GLY A 75 -6.40 15.30 10.12
CA GLY A 75 -7.31 14.15 10.05
C GLY A 75 -8.21 14.15 8.80
N ASN A 76 -9.16 13.21 8.77
CA ASN A 76 -10.11 13.03 7.66
C ASN A 76 -11.50 13.66 7.91
N GLY A 77 -11.66 14.43 8.99
CA GLY A 77 -12.85 15.28 9.19
C GLY A 77 -12.90 16.44 8.21
N TYR A 78 -11.76 16.77 7.60
CA TYR A 78 -11.60 17.78 6.56
C TYR A 78 -10.88 17.16 5.37
N THR A 79 -11.22 17.59 4.16
CA THR A 79 -10.42 17.29 2.96
C THR A 79 -9.33 18.34 2.76
N ASN A 80 -8.42 18.12 1.82
CA ASN A 80 -7.40 19.10 1.44
C ASN A 80 -7.08 19.03 -0.05
N GLU A 81 -6.58 20.13 -0.60
CA GLU A 81 -6.29 20.22 -2.03
C GLU A 81 -5.23 19.21 -2.53
N PRO A 82 -4.13 18.92 -1.81
CA PRO A 82 -3.18 17.89 -2.22
C PRO A 82 -3.81 16.50 -2.39
N VAL A 83 -4.60 16.03 -1.41
CA VAL A 83 -5.22 14.69 -1.49
C VAL A 83 -6.23 14.61 -2.64
N LEU A 84 -7.01 15.67 -2.87
CA LEU A 84 -7.96 15.72 -4.00
C LEU A 84 -7.25 15.75 -5.34
N GLN A 85 -6.13 16.49 -5.44
CA GLN A 85 -5.35 16.54 -6.67
C GLN A 85 -4.75 15.18 -7.01
N LEU A 86 -4.16 14.48 -6.04
CA LEU A 86 -3.59 13.16 -6.29
C LEU A 86 -4.68 12.12 -6.58
N ALA A 87 -5.82 12.16 -5.87
CA ALA A 87 -6.98 11.32 -6.18
C ALA A 87 -7.42 11.50 -7.64
N LYS A 88 -7.57 12.76 -8.08
CA LYS A 88 -7.95 13.09 -9.45
C LYS A 88 -6.93 12.57 -10.46
N THR A 89 -5.63 12.76 -10.22
CA THR A 89 -4.58 12.28 -11.12
C THR A 89 -4.62 10.77 -11.27
N LEU A 90 -4.78 10.03 -10.16
CA LEU A 90 -4.87 8.57 -10.18
C LEU A 90 -6.10 8.07 -10.92
N VAL A 91 -7.28 8.64 -10.63
CA VAL A 91 -8.54 8.32 -11.33
C VAL A 91 -8.41 8.56 -12.84
N GLN A 92 -7.83 9.70 -13.24
CA GLN A 92 -7.69 10.03 -14.66
C GLN A 92 -6.61 9.21 -15.39
N SER A 93 -5.73 8.52 -14.68
CA SER A 93 -4.62 7.76 -15.27
C SER A 93 -4.81 6.24 -15.19
N THR A 94 -5.92 5.77 -14.62
CA THR A 94 -6.16 4.35 -14.33
C THR A 94 -7.62 3.97 -14.57
N PHE A 95 -7.97 2.70 -14.31
CA PHE A 95 -9.36 2.20 -14.32
C PHE A 95 -10.21 2.71 -13.15
N ALA A 96 -9.58 3.33 -12.14
CA ALA A 96 -10.22 3.62 -10.87
C ALA A 96 -11.18 4.81 -10.94
N ASP A 97 -12.33 4.71 -10.28
CA ASP A 97 -13.24 5.84 -10.11
C ASP A 97 -13.05 6.57 -8.78
N LYS A 98 -12.54 5.86 -7.77
CA LYS A 98 -12.30 6.39 -6.42
C LYS A 98 -11.00 5.89 -5.84
N VAL A 99 -10.49 6.69 -4.89
CA VAL A 99 -9.24 6.42 -4.17
C VAL A 99 -9.43 6.56 -2.67
N PHE A 100 -8.84 5.65 -1.90
CA PHE A 100 -8.65 5.76 -0.45
C PHE A 100 -7.15 5.87 -0.14
N PHE A 101 -6.75 6.82 0.70
CA PHE A 101 -5.35 7.03 1.06
C PHE A 101 -5.03 6.48 2.46
N CYS A 102 -3.90 5.80 2.57
CA CYS A 102 -3.34 5.25 3.81
C CYS A 102 -1.82 5.42 3.83
N ASN A 103 -1.13 4.79 4.78
CA ASN A 103 0.26 5.10 5.10
C ASN A 103 1.24 3.99 4.68
N SER A 104 0.74 2.78 4.43
CA SER A 104 1.57 1.65 3.99
C SER A 104 0.85 0.75 3.00
N GLY A 105 1.63 -0.07 2.27
CA GLY A 105 1.09 -1.13 1.43
C GLY A 105 0.27 -2.16 2.21
N ALA A 106 0.65 -2.45 3.46
CA ALA A 106 -0.12 -3.35 4.31
C ALA A 106 -1.50 -2.76 4.66
N GLU A 107 -1.58 -1.46 4.97
CA GLU A 107 -2.87 -0.78 5.19
C GLU A 107 -3.71 -0.70 3.91
N ALA A 108 -3.08 -0.54 2.75
CA ALA A 108 -3.77 -0.55 1.46
C ALA A 108 -4.40 -1.92 1.19
N ASN A 109 -3.64 -3.00 1.44
CA ASN A 109 -4.13 -4.38 1.31
C ASN A 109 -5.21 -4.71 2.35
N GLU A 110 -5.06 -4.29 3.61
CA GLU A 110 -6.12 -4.38 4.61
C GLU A 110 -7.42 -3.73 4.11
N ALA A 111 -7.33 -2.51 3.57
CA ALA A 111 -8.49 -1.80 3.04
C ALA A 111 -9.12 -2.53 1.83
N ALA A 112 -8.29 -3.07 0.92
CA ALA A 112 -8.74 -3.86 -0.22
C ALA A 112 -9.48 -5.13 0.21
N LEU A 113 -8.89 -5.92 1.10
CA LEU A 113 -9.44 -7.19 1.58
C LEU A 113 -10.74 -6.97 2.36
N LYS A 114 -10.79 -5.94 3.22
CA LYS A 114 -12.00 -5.56 3.96
C LYS A 114 -13.11 -5.07 3.02
N LEU A 115 -12.76 -4.30 1.99
CA LEU A 115 -13.71 -3.84 1.00
C LEU A 115 -14.31 -5.01 0.21
N ALA A 116 -13.47 -5.93 -0.26
CA ALA A 116 -13.92 -7.11 -1.00
C ALA A 116 -14.83 -8.01 -0.16
N ARG A 117 -14.45 -8.31 1.10
CA ARG A 117 -15.32 -9.06 2.03
C ARG A 117 -16.64 -8.35 2.30
N LYS A 118 -16.60 -7.06 2.62
CA LYS A 118 -17.83 -6.29 2.86
C LYS A 118 -18.75 -6.26 1.63
N TYR A 119 -18.18 -6.05 0.45
CA TYR A 119 -18.93 -6.07 -0.81
C TYR A 119 -19.60 -7.43 -1.02
N ALA A 120 -18.86 -8.52 -0.84
CA ALA A 120 -19.38 -9.87 -0.97
C ALA A 120 -20.53 -10.14 0.02
N HIS A 121 -20.37 -9.75 1.28
CA HIS A 121 -21.41 -9.90 2.31
C HIS A 121 -22.66 -9.10 2.00
N ASP A 122 -22.50 -7.83 1.61
CA ASP A 122 -23.62 -6.93 1.30
C ASP A 122 -24.42 -7.40 0.06
N LYS A 123 -23.78 -8.10 -0.89
CA LYS A 123 -24.38 -8.48 -2.18
C LYS A 123 -24.83 -9.93 -2.26
N PHE A 124 -24.10 -10.85 -1.62
CA PHE A 124 -24.27 -12.29 -1.78
C PHE A 124 -24.43 -13.03 -0.46
N GLY A 125 -24.30 -12.35 0.69
CA GLY A 125 -24.44 -12.93 2.03
C GLY A 125 -23.12 -13.29 2.70
N GLY A 126 -23.17 -13.52 4.02
CA GLY A 126 -21.99 -13.71 4.87
C GLY A 126 -21.17 -14.98 4.57
N GLU A 127 -21.75 -15.95 3.88
CA GLU A 127 -21.05 -17.20 3.51
C GLU A 127 -20.02 -16.98 2.39
N LYS A 128 -20.14 -15.92 1.59
CA LYS A 128 -19.17 -15.55 0.56
C LYS A 128 -17.99 -14.81 1.20
N SER A 129 -17.10 -15.56 1.84
CA SER A 129 -16.00 -15.05 2.67
C SER A 129 -14.62 -15.62 2.34
N GLU A 130 -14.54 -16.63 1.47
CA GLU A 130 -13.28 -17.32 1.15
C GLU A 130 -12.36 -16.39 0.34
N LEU A 131 -11.07 -16.40 0.66
CA LEU A 131 -10.02 -15.65 -0.02
C LEU A 131 -9.05 -16.62 -0.68
N ILE A 132 -8.73 -16.36 -1.94
CA ILE A 132 -7.65 -17.05 -2.64
C ILE A 132 -6.42 -16.15 -2.69
N ALA A 133 -5.28 -16.68 -2.28
CA ALA A 133 -3.97 -16.07 -2.39
C ALA A 133 -2.95 -17.11 -2.89
N PHE A 134 -1.68 -16.73 -3.02
CA PHE A 134 -0.69 -17.56 -3.69
C PHE A 134 0.53 -17.82 -2.83
N ASN A 135 1.12 -19.01 -2.98
CA ASN A 135 2.40 -19.36 -2.36
C ASN A 135 3.47 -18.33 -2.76
N HIS A 136 4.39 -18.05 -1.83
CA HIS A 136 5.47 -17.06 -1.96
C HIS A 136 5.05 -15.59 -1.96
N ALA A 137 3.75 -15.27 -2.02
CA ALA A 137 3.26 -13.90 -2.01
C ALA A 137 3.60 -13.13 -0.73
N PHE A 138 3.72 -11.81 -0.83
CA PHE A 138 3.95 -10.90 0.30
C PHE A 138 3.02 -9.69 0.25
N HIS A 139 2.02 -9.66 1.13
CA HIS A 139 1.00 -8.59 1.17
C HIS A 139 1.13 -7.65 2.38
N GLY A 140 2.12 -7.84 3.24
CA GLY A 140 2.36 -6.99 4.42
C GLY A 140 2.58 -7.77 5.71
N ARG A 141 2.67 -7.03 6.82
CA ARG A 141 3.01 -7.55 8.15
C ARG A 141 1.91 -7.39 9.21
N THR A 142 0.76 -6.80 8.85
CA THR A 142 -0.42 -6.87 9.73
C THR A 142 -0.91 -8.31 9.80
N LEU A 143 -1.59 -8.69 10.90
CA LEU A 143 -2.02 -10.08 11.11
C LEU A 143 -2.85 -10.61 9.94
N PHE A 144 -3.74 -9.80 9.36
CA PHE A 144 -4.53 -10.25 8.20
C PHE A 144 -3.70 -10.32 6.93
N THR A 145 -2.92 -9.29 6.60
CA THR A 145 -2.12 -9.29 5.37
C THR A 145 -1.01 -10.35 5.37
N VAL A 146 -0.43 -10.66 6.52
CA VAL A 146 0.62 -11.67 6.63
C VAL A 146 0.06 -13.09 6.55
N SER A 147 -1.18 -13.31 7.01
CA SER A 147 -1.92 -14.57 6.78
C SER A 147 -2.37 -14.73 5.33
N VAL A 148 -2.67 -13.63 4.63
CA VAL A 148 -2.97 -13.65 3.19
C VAL A 148 -1.70 -13.85 2.37
N GLY A 149 -0.55 -13.36 2.82
CA GLY A 149 0.75 -13.69 2.24
C GLY A 149 1.02 -15.21 2.26
N GLY A 150 1.78 -15.70 1.28
CA GLY A 150 2.02 -17.13 1.06
C GLY A 150 3.33 -17.64 1.64
N GLN A 151 3.76 -17.11 2.79
CA GLN A 151 5.03 -17.47 3.43
C GLN A 151 4.81 -17.80 4.91
N PRO A 152 4.53 -19.09 5.27
CA PRO A 152 4.17 -19.49 6.62
C PRO A 152 5.17 -19.05 7.70
N LYS A 153 6.46 -18.99 7.38
CA LYS A 153 7.53 -18.48 8.26
C LYS A 153 7.30 -17.07 8.81
N TYR A 154 6.39 -16.29 8.22
CA TYR A 154 6.04 -14.94 8.68
C TYR A 154 4.74 -14.86 9.47
N SER A 155 3.94 -15.93 9.52
CA SER A 155 2.62 -15.93 10.16
C SER A 155 2.45 -16.99 11.25
N SER A 156 3.14 -18.14 11.18
CA SER A 156 2.88 -19.31 12.02
C SER A 156 2.93 -19.01 13.53
N ASP A 157 3.83 -18.13 13.96
CA ASP A 157 4.05 -17.83 15.38
C ASP A 157 2.95 -16.93 16.01
N TYR A 158 2.01 -16.42 15.21
CA TYR A 158 0.98 -15.46 15.64
C TYR A 158 -0.44 -16.06 15.65
N ALA A 159 -0.56 -17.38 15.61
CA ALA A 159 -1.86 -18.05 15.64
C ALA A 159 -2.67 -17.71 16.91
N PRO A 160 -4.02 -17.68 16.85
CA PRO A 160 -4.87 -18.05 15.72
C PRO A 160 -4.95 -16.97 14.63
N LEU A 161 -4.81 -17.41 13.37
CA LEU A 161 -4.84 -16.54 12.20
C LEU A 161 -6.27 -16.30 11.69
N PRO A 162 -6.52 -15.19 10.97
CA PRO A 162 -7.77 -15.00 10.22
C PRO A 162 -8.07 -16.18 9.30
N GLN A 163 -9.28 -16.72 9.40
CA GLN A 163 -9.70 -17.93 8.70
C GLN A 163 -10.22 -17.63 7.29
N GLY A 164 -10.46 -18.70 6.52
CA GLY A 164 -11.04 -18.62 5.17
C GLY A 164 -10.06 -18.10 4.12
N ILE A 165 -8.78 -18.45 4.25
CA ILE A 165 -7.72 -18.12 3.28
C ILE A 165 -7.17 -19.43 2.73
N THR A 166 -7.13 -19.55 1.40
CA THR A 166 -6.54 -20.69 0.70
C THR A 166 -5.38 -20.20 -0.15
N HIS A 167 -4.21 -20.81 0.03
CA HIS A 167 -3.03 -20.55 -0.77
C HIS A 167 -2.89 -21.59 -1.87
N LEU A 168 -2.72 -21.13 -3.11
CA LEU A 168 -2.52 -21.97 -4.28
C LEU A 168 -1.13 -21.75 -4.89
N PRO A 169 -0.61 -22.71 -5.67
CA PRO A 169 0.58 -22.47 -6.48
C PRO A 169 0.37 -21.27 -7.43
N TYR A 170 1.37 -20.41 -7.53
CA TYR A 170 1.34 -19.27 -8.46
C TYR A 170 1.51 -19.75 -9.90
N ASN A 171 0.88 -19.09 -10.87
CA ASN A 171 0.81 -19.50 -12.29
C ASN A 171 0.12 -20.85 -12.58
N ASP A 172 -0.56 -21.46 -11.60
CA ASP A 172 -1.31 -22.70 -11.80
C ASP A 172 -2.79 -22.45 -12.10
N ILE A 173 -3.15 -22.53 -13.38
CA ILE A 173 -4.51 -22.30 -13.88
C ILE A 173 -5.48 -23.41 -13.44
N GLU A 174 -5.02 -24.65 -13.34
CA GLU A 174 -5.86 -25.77 -12.92
C GLU A 174 -6.25 -25.63 -11.46
N ALA A 175 -5.29 -25.28 -10.60
CA ALA A 175 -5.53 -25.06 -9.18
C ALA A 175 -6.56 -23.94 -8.92
N VAL A 176 -6.42 -22.79 -9.58
CA VAL A 176 -7.38 -21.67 -9.42
C VAL A 176 -8.76 -22.00 -9.99
N THR A 177 -8.82 -22.78 -11.07
CA THR A 177 -10.09 -23.23 -11.66
C THR A 177 -10.83 -24.18 -10.72
N ALA A 178 -10.11 -25.05 -10.00
CA ALA A 178 -10.70 -25.97 -9.04
C ALA A 178 -11.14 -25.29 -7.73
N ALA A 179 -10.42 -24.25 -7.29
CA ALA A 179 -10.63 -23.62 -5.98
C ALA A 179 -11.58 -22.42 -5.97
N ILE A 180 -11.59 -21.59 -7.02
CA ILE A 180 -12.44 -20.40 -7.08
C ILE A 180 -13.91 -20.84 -7.25
N SER A 181 -14.77 -20.43 -6.32
CA SER A 181 -16.14 -20.91 -6.22
C SER A 181 -17.14 -19.78 -5.93
N SER A 182 -18.42 -20.11 -5.82
CA SER A 182 -19.47 -19.16 -5.40
C SER A 182 -19.23 -18.58 -3.99
N ARG A 183 -18.45 -19.26 -3.14
CA ARG A 183 -18.10 -18.78 -1.78
C ARG A 183 -16.85 -17.88 -1.74
N THR A 184 -16.10 -17.79 -2.84
CA THR A 184 -14.92 -16.92 -2.94
C THR A 184 -15.32 -15.45 -3.00
N CYS A 185 -14.89 -14.65 -2.03
CA CYS A 185 -15.12 -13.20 -2.02
C CYS A 185 -14.06 -12.42 -2.79
N ALA A 186 -12.80 -12.87 -2.76
CA ALA A 186 -11.72 -12.21 -3.47
C ALA A 186 -10.59 -13.18 -3.84
N VAL A 187 -9.90 -12.82 -4.91
CA VAL A 187 -8.59 -13.35 -5.28
C VAL A 187 -7.60 -12.19 -5.20
N ILE A 188 -6.56 -12.31 -4.39
CA ILE A 188 -5.48 -11.31 -4.31
C ILE A 188 -4.20 -11.87 -4.89
N VAL A 189 -3.58 -11.10 -5.79
CA VAL A 189 -2.42 -11.55 -6.56
C VAL A 189 -1.46 -10.38 -6.80
N GLU A 190 -0.16 -10.62 -6.68
CA GLU A 190 0.87 -9.72 -7.20
C GLU A 190 1.02 -10.00 -8.71
N PRO A 191 1.01 -9.01 -9.63
CA PRO A 191 1.27 -9.28 -11.06
C PRO A 191 2.69 -9.80 -11.34
N ILE A 192 3.61 -9.54 -10.43
CA ILE A 192 4.95 -10.15 -10.35
C ILE A 192 5.20 -10.34 -8.86
N ILE A 193 5.38 -11.58 -8.38
CA ILE A 193 5.75 -11.82 -7.00
C ILE A 193 7.14 -11.24 -6.76
N GLY A 194 7.23 -10.24 -5.91
CA GLY A 194 8.46 -9.53 -5.60
C GLY A 194 9.38 -10.30 -4.66
N GLU A 195 9.00 -10.29 -3.38
CA GLU A 195 9.77 -10.87 -2.27
C GLU A 195 9.99 -12.39 -2.42
N GLY A 196 9.07 -13.08 -3.10
CA GLY A 196 9.15 -14.51 -3.35
C GLY A 196 10.15 -14.94 -4.43
N GLY A 197 10.83 -14.00 -5.08
CA GLY A 197 11.90 -14.30 -6.05
C GLY A 197 11.78 -13.63 -7.41
N VAL A 198 11.05 -12.52 -7.55
CA VAL A 198 10.83 -11.81 -8.82
C VAL A 198 10.24 -12.75 -9.89
N ILE A 199 9.06 -13.28 -9.61
CA ILE A 199 8.37 -14.28 -10.44
C ILE A 199 7.21 -13.61 -11.18
N PRO A 200 7.32 -13.33 -12.49
CA PRO A 200 6.23 -12.73 -13.26
C PRO A 200 5.05 -13.68 -13.41
N ALA A 201 3.83 -13.13 -13.42
CA ALA A 201 2.66 -13.89 -13.80
C ALA A 201 2.70 -14.27 -15.29
N ASP A 202 2.23 -15.47 -15.62
CA ASP A 202 1.91 -15.81 -16.99
C ASP A 202 0.68 -15.00 -17.44
N PRO A 203 0.67 -14.37 -18.64
CA PRO A 203 -0.49 -13.60 -19.10
C PRO A 203 -1.80 -14.42 -19.10
N ALA A 204 -1.71 -15.70 -19.49
CA ALA A 204 -2.85 -16.62 -19.47
C ALA A 204 -3.39 -16.86 -18.05
N PHE A 205 -2.51 -16.87 -17.04
CA PHE A 205 -2.89 -17.05 -15.65
C PHE A 205 -3.67 -15.84 -15.13
N LEU A 206 -3.20 -14.60 -15.35
CA LEU A 206 -3.96 -13.41 -14.93
C LEU A 206 -5.31 -13.31 -15.67
N GLN A 207 -5.36 -13.67 -16.95
CA GLN A 207 -6.61 -13.70 -17.71
C GLN A 207 -7.58 -14.77 -17.17
N ALA A 208 -7.08 -15.93 -16.75
CA ALA A 208 -7.88 -16.96 -16.09
C ALA A 208 -8.45 -16.44 -14.76
N LEU A 209 -7.64 -15.78 -13.93
CA LEU A 209 -8.12 -15.16 -12.68
C LEU A 209 -9.24 -14.16 -12.92
N ARG A 210 -9.09 -13.27 -13.91
CA ARG A 210 -10.14 -12.30 -14.28
C ARG A 210 -11.44 -13.01 -14.67
N THR A 211 -11.33 -14.00 -15.56
CA THR A 211 -12.49 -14.76 -16.06
C THR A 211 -13.21 -15.51 -14.95
N LEU A 212 -12.46 -16.14 -14.04
CA LEU A 212 -13.01 -16.87 -12.90
C LEU A 212 -13.63 -15.90 -11.87
N CYS A 213 -12.99 -14.77 -11.60
CA CYS A 213 -13.55 -13.73 -10.73
C CYS A 213 -14.89 -13.20 -11.26
N ASP A 214 -14.97 -12.95 -12.57
CA ASP A 214 -16.21 -12.50 -13.22
C ASP A 214 -17.32 -13.55 -13.10
N ARG A 215 -17.00 -14.81 -13.43
CA ARG A 215 -17.94 -15.94 -13.37
C ARG A 215 -18.49 -16.16 -11.96
N HIS A 216 -17.65 -16.06 -10.95
CA HIS A 216 -18.02 -16.36 -9.57
C HIS A 216 -18.39 -15.12 -8.75
N HIS A 217 -18.41 -13.94 -9.37
CA HIS A 217 -18.60 -12.66 -8.69
C HIS A 217 -17.65 -12.45 -7.51
N ALA A 218 -16.40 -12.89 -7.67
CA ALA A 218 -15.31 -12.62 -6.73
C ALA A 218 -14.58 -11.34 -7.15
N THR A 219 -14.03 -10.62 -6.18
CA THR A 219 -13.24 -9.40 -6.44
C THR A 219 -11.81 -9.78 -6.81
N LEU A 220 -11.32 -9.38 -7.98
CA LEU A 220 -9.92 -9.50 -8.35
C LEU A 220 -9.13 -8.31 -7.78
N ILE A 221 -8.18 -8.58 -6.89
CA ILE A 221 -7.32 -7.58 -6.25
C ILE A 221 -5.91 -7.75 -6.80
N PHE A 222 -5.37 -6.71 -7.43
CA PHE A 222 -3.94 -6.65 -7.74
C PHE A 222 -3.19 -5.91 -6.64
N ASP A 223 -2.26 -6.61 -6.00
CA ASP A 223 -1.24 -5.98 -5.17
C ASP A 223 -0.13 -5.45 -6.07
N GLU A 224 -0.19 -4.15 -6.34
CA GLU A 224 0.83 -3.42 -7.09
C GLU A 224 1.63 -2.47 -6.19
N VAL A 225 1.79 -2.84 -4.91
CA VAL A 225 2.64 -2.10 -3.98
C VAL A 225 4.08 -2.05 -4.50
N GLN A 226 4.61 -3.14 -5.07
CA GLN A 226 5.97 -3.18 -5.60
C GLN A 226 6.05 -2.97 -7.11
N THR A 227 5.10 -3.52 -7.87
CA THR A 227 5.08 -3.50 -9.35
C THR A 227 4.46 -2.23 -9.93
N GLY A 228 3.78 -1.42 -9.13
CA GLY A 228 3.14 -0.19 -9.56
C GLY A 228 4.07 1.01 -9.65
N ALA A 229 3.46 2.17 -9.89
CA ALA A 229 4.12 3.47 -9.92
C ALA A 229 5.33 3.54 -10.89
N GLY A 230 5.19 2.97 -12.09
CA GLY A 230 6.22 3.04 -13.14
C GLY A 230 7.23 1.88 -13.15
N ARG A 231 7.22 0.98 -12.14
CA ARG A 231 8.26 -0.04 -11.95
C ARG A 231 8.47 -0.94 -13.17
N THR A 232 7.40 -1.27 -13.88
CA THR A 232 7.41 -2.20 -15.03
C THR A 232 7.49 -1.49 -16.38
N GLY A 233 7.72 -0.16 -16.39
CA GLY A 233 7.68 0.66 -17.62
C GLY A 233 6.27 1.17 -17.98
N HIS A 234 5.22 0.63 -17.35
CA HIS A 234 3.88 1.20 -17.33
C HIS A 234 3.59 1.82 -15.97
N LEU A 235 2.58 2.70 -15.87
CA LEU A 235 2.20 3.29 -14.58
C LEU A 235 1.84 2.19 -13.57
N TYR A 236 1.13 1.16 -14.02
CA TYR A 236 0.84 -0.06 -13.29
C TYR A 236 0.98 -1.28 -14.21
N ALA A 237 1.43 -2.41 -13.67
CA ALA A 237 1.65 -3.66 -14.38
C ALA A 237 0.38 -4.22 -15.03
N TYR A 238 -0.81 -3.99 -14.46
CA TYR A 238 -2.07 -4.39 -15.09
C TYR A 238 -2.20 -3.85 -16.53
N GLN A 239 -1.62 -2.67 -16.82
CA GLN A 239 -1.63 -2.05 -18.15
C GLN A 239 -0.74 -2.80 -19.13
N HIS A 240 0.37 -3.38 -18.65
CA HIS A 240 1.24 -4.23 -19.43
C HIS A 240 0.55 -5.55 -19.80
N TYR A 241 -0.09 -6.18 -18.80
CA TYR A 241 -0.80 -7.44 -19.00
C TYR A 241 -2.17 -7.30 -19.68
N ASN A 242 -2.70 -6.08 -19.77
CA ASN A 242 -4.04 -5.79 -20.27
C ASN A 242 -5.16 -6.57 -19.53
N VAL A 243 -4.99 -6.78 -18.23
CA VAL A 243 -5.97 -7.43 -17.34
C VAL A 243 -6.35 -6.43 -16.25
N VAL A 244 -7.58 -5.93 -16.28
CA VAL A 244 -8.03 -4.90 -15.33
C VAL A 244 -8.57 -5.56 -14.04
N PRO A 245 -7.97 -5.27 -12.87
CA PRO A 245 -8.49 -5.77 -11.59
C PRO A 245 -9.71 -4.96 -11.14
N ASP A 246 -10.45 -5.47 -10.16
CA ASP A 246 -11.55 -4.72 -9.54
C ASP A 246 -11.01 -3.75 -8.47
N ILE A 247 -9.91 -4.11 -7.81
CA ILE A 247 -9.24 -3.29 -6.81
C ILE A 247 -7.73 -3.35 -7.07
N LEU A 248 -7.05 -2.20 -6.96
CA LEU A 248 -5.59 -2.13 -7.00
C LEU A 248 -5.04 -1.42 -5.75
N THR A 249 -3.99 -1.97 -5.16
CA THR A 249 -3.25 -1.34 -4.06
C THR A 249 -1.90 -0.82 -4.53
N SER A 250 -1.53 0.38 -4.08
CA SER A 250 -0.29 1.03 -4.49
C SER A 250 0.38 1.78 -3.33
N ALA A 251 1.68 1.56 -3.16
CA ALA A 251 2.53 2.24 -2.18
C ALA A 251 3.96 2.35 -2.74
N LYS A 252 5.00 2.21 -1.89
CA LYS A 252 6.44 2.28 -2.25
C LYS A 252 6.74 3.41 -3.24
N GLY A 253 6.95 3.06 -4.52
CA GLY A 253 7.26 4.00 -5.60
C GLY A 253 6.28 5.16 -5.72
N LEU A 254 5.02 5.02 -5.30
CA LEU A 254 4.01 6.07 -5.40
C LEU A 254 4.40 7.36 -4.65
N GLY A 255 5.06 7.24 -3.49
CA GLY A 255 5.56 8.40 -2.73
C GLY A 255 6.63 9.18 -3.47
N ALA A 256 7.39 8.51 -4.34
CA ALA A 256 8.38 9.11 -5.24
C ALA A 256 7.77 9.51 -6.60
N ALA A 257 6.77 8.78 -7.10
CA ALA A 257 6.18 8.93 -8.43
C ALA A 257 5.03 9.94 -8.49
N SER A 258 4.62 10.54 -7.37
CA SER A 258 3.60 11.59 -7.35
C SER A 258 4.10 12.92 -7.93
N ARG A 259 4.45 12.89 -9.22
CA ARG A 259 4.48 14.00 -10.18
C ARG A 259 4.26 13.46 -11.61
N SER A 260 3.03 13.16 -11.98
CA SER A 260 2.59 13.18 -13.40
C SER A 260 2.39 14.63 -13.84
N ALA A 261 2.65 15.09 -15.05
CA ALA A 261 3.52 14.68 -16.15
C ALA A 261 3.51 15.92 -17.06
N ARG A 262 4.67 16.52 -17.34
CA ARG A 262 4.76 17.71 -18.22
C ARG A 262 4.98 17.23 -19.66
N CYS A 263 3.91 17.16 -20.44
CA CYS A 263 3.99 17.37 -21.89
C CYS A 263 2.73 18.11 -22.37
N TRP A 264 2.96 19.25 -23.04
CA TRP A 264 2.04 20.19 -23.68
C TRP A 264 1.37 21.30 -22.83
N ARG A 265 1.93 22.51 -23.04
CA ARG A 265 1.38 23.88 -22.92
C ARG A 265 1.36 24.54 -21.53
N LYS A 266 1.96 25.75 -21.49
CA LYS A 266 2.18 26.66 -20.35
C LYS A 266 0.92 26.88 -19.48
N ARG A 267 1.05 26.63 -18.17
CA ARG A 267 0.58 27.50 -17.06
C ARG A 267 1.20 27.05 -15.71
N PRO A 268 1.47 27.96 -14.76
CA PRO A 268 2.21 27.66 -13.54
C PRO A 268 1.31 27.22 -12.38
N GLY A 269 1.73 26.21 -11.61
CA GLY A 269 1.06 25.81 -10.37
C GLY A 269 1.55 24.47 -9.83
N ARG A 270 2.31 24.50 -8.74
CA ARG A 270 2.97 23.41 -7.98
C ARG A 270 1.99 22.39 -7.37
N ARG A 271 2.45 21.17 -6.99
CA ARG A 271 1.82 20.23 -5.99
C ARG A 271 2.66 18.95 -5.67
N SER A 272 2.27 18.23 -4.60
CA SER A 272 2.97 17.23 -3.74
C SER A 272 2.23 15.85 -3.59
N SER A 273 2.76 14.90 -2.78
CA SER A 273 2.61 13.41 -2.83
C SER A 273 1.75 12.65 -1.77
N SER A 274 1.24 11.42 -2.06
CA SER A 274 0.56 10.44 -1.14
C SER A 274 0.41 8.97 -1.69
N GLN A 275 -0.14 7.99 -0.92
CA GLN A 275 -0.33 6.52 -1.26
C GLN A 275 -1.82 6.06 -1.38
N ALA A 276 -2.19 5.07 -2.22
CA ALA A 276 -3.58 4.88 -2.66
C ALA A 276 -4.10 3.41 -2.81
N LEU A 277 -5.35 3.18 -2.42
CA LEU A 277 -6.25 2.09 -2.83
C LEU A 277 -7.20 2.60 -3.92
N MET A 278 -7.34 1.89 -5.04
CA MET A 278 -8.11 2.30 -6.22
C MET A 278 -9.25 1.31 -6.52
N ALA A 279 -10.50 1.79 -6.69
CA ALA A 279 -11.68 0.94 -6.93
C ALA A 279 -12.85 1.65 -7.67
N PRO A 280 -13.73 0.91 -8.40
CA PRO A 280 -14.94 1.44 -9.04
C PRO A 280 -16.12 1.66 -8.05
N PRO A 281 -17.19 2.40 -8.42
CA PRO A 281 -18.28 2.78 -7.51
C PRO A 281 -19.18 1.63 -7.06
N SER A 282 -19.21 0.52 -7.80
CA SER A 282 -19.98 -0.68 -7.45
C SER A 282 -19.51 -1.31 -6.13
N ALA A 283 -18.26 -1.09 -5.73
CA ALA A 283 -17.70 -1.46 -4.42
C ALA A 283 -17.78 -0.32 -3.38
N ALA A 284 -17.75 0.94 -3.81
CA ALA A 284 -17.52 2.09 -2.92
C ALA A 284 -18.78 2.78 -2.36
N THR A 285 -19.99 2.37 -2.73
CA THR A 285 -21.24 3.06 -2.38
C THR A 285 -21.68 2.89 -0.91
N ARG A 286 -20.96 2.12 -0.09
CA ARG A 286 -21.24 1.95 1.36
C ARG A 286 -20.05 2.19 2.28
N TRP A 287 -19.06 2.98 1.84
CA TRP A 287 -18.09 3.61 2.74
C TRP A 287 -18.74 4.80 3.47
N ARG A 288 -19.67 4.51 4.39
CA ARG A 288 -19.93 5.43 5.50
C ARG A 288 -19.47 4.68 6.75
N GLN A 289 -18.44 5.19 7.42
CA GLN A 289 -18.34 4.93 8.85
C GLN A 289 -19.69 5.36 9.45
N PRO A 290 -20.30 4.59 10.36
CA PRO A 290 -21.35 5.13 11.21
C PRO A 290 -20.78 6.42 11.79
N SER A 291 -21.52 7.51 11.69
CA SER A 291 -21.16 8.78 12.31
C SER A 291 -20.63 8.50 13.71
N LEU A 292 -19.34 8.76 13.93
CA LEU A 292 -18.83 8.88 15.28
C LEU A 292 -19.55 10.10 15.87
N THR A 293 -20.68 9.85 16.52
CA THR A 293 -21.12 10.69 17.63
C THR A 293 -19.88 10.81 18.52
N PRO A 294 -19.42 12.02 18.84
CA PRO A 294 -18.26 12.17 19.68
C PRO A 294 -18.61 11.64 21.07
N CYS A 295 -18.29 10.37 21.33
CA CYS A 295 -18.17 9.83 22.66
C CYS A 295 -16.98 10.51 23.32
N TRP A 296 -17.21 11.73 23.81
CA TRP A 296 -16.35 12.35 24.80
C TRP A 296 -16.29 11.39 26.00
N PRO A 297 -15.10 10.93 26.42
CA PRO A 297 -14.97 10.25 27.70
C PRO A 297 -15.43 11.22 28.79
N ILE A 298 -16.40 10.79 29.59
CA ILE A 298 -16.94 11.52 30.74
C ILE A 298 -15.85 11.87 31.78
N SER A 299 -14.63 11.33 31.66
CA SER A 299 -13.51 11.61 32.57
C SER A 299 -12.68 12.87 32.23
N MET A 300 -12.71 13.42 31.00
CA MET A 300 -11.88 14.62 30.67
C MET A 300 -12.56 15.96 30.97
N ARG A 301 -13.86 15.99 31.29
CA ARG A 301 -14.55 17.23 31.72
C ARG A 301 -14.17 17.67 33.14
N ARG A 302 -13.60 16.77 33.98
CA ARG A 302 -13.17 17.10 35.35
C ARG A 302 -11.74 17.64 35.41
N CYS A 303 -10.84 17.25 34.52
CA CYS A 303 -9.47 17.80 34.46
C CYS A 303 -9.43 19.26 33.95
N TRP A 304 -10.33 19.66 33.07
CA TRP A 304 -10.34 21.04 32.55
C TRP A 304 -10.89 22.09 33.54
N ARG A 305 -11.68 21.67 34.53
CA ARG A 305 -12.17 22.58 35.60
C ARG A 305 -11.14 22.80 36.72
N ALA A 306 -10.21 21.87 36.91
CA ALA A 306 -9.15 21.99 37.91
C ALA A 306 -7.96 22.86 37.43
N LEU A 307 -7.67 22.90 36.12
CA LEU A 307 -6.63 23.77 35.57
C LEU A 307 -7.10 25.23 35.36
N ALA A 308 -8.40 25.47 35.23
CA ALA A 308 -8.95 26.83 35.09
C ALA A 308 -9.11 27.60 36.41
N SER A 309 -8.97 26.96 37.57
CA SER A 309 -8.96 27.63 38.89
C SER A 309 -7.56 27.85 39.47
N ALA A 310 -6.50 27.43 38.77
CA ALA A 310 -5.11 27.65 39.16
C ALA A 310 -4.42 28.77 38.34
N MET A 311 -5.18 29.48 37.49
CA MET A 311 -4.73 30.64 36.72
C MET A 311 -5.61 31.89 36.96
N ARG A 312 -6.10 32.05 38.20
CA ARG A 312 -6.63 33.32 38.73
C ARG A 312 -6.11 33.53 40.13
#